data_AF-A0AAN8J6N6-F1
#
_entry.id   AF-A0AAN8J6N6-F1
#
_cell.length_a   1.000
_cell.length_b   1.000
_cell.length_c   1.000
_cell.angle_alpha   90.00
_cell.angle_beta   90.00
_cell.angle_gamma   90.00
#
_symmetry.space_group_name_H-M   'P 1'
#
loop_
_entity.id
_entity.type
_entity.pdbx_description
1 polymer ?
#
loop_
_entity_poly.entity_id
_entity_poly.type
_entity_poly.pdbx_seq_one_letter_code
_entity_poly.pdbx_strand_id
1 'polypeptide(L)'
;MVQLFYYETRGKCCRKVFSYEGCPTKVLMFPYEGWAQPALITYWLLKTYWWSRSKCKIVEVTGPKKTSTKGKMVDKGNGTMIITGRFKDSSSPDFRMFLTTNISHGDFQMGYCVTGTLERGDKRKSELQLTHYSMIKRKGY
;
A
#
# COMPACT_ATOMS: atom_id res chain seq x y z
N MET A 1 -2.74 3.66 26.45
CA MET A 1 -1.57 3.95 25.58
C MET A 1 -1.85 3.76 24.07
N VAL A 2 -2.91 3.05 23.67
CA VAL A 2 -3.26 2.86 22.23
C VAL A 2 -3.73 4.17 21.56
N GLN A 3 -4.55 4.97 22.24
CA GLN A 3 -5.14 6.19 21.66
C GLN A 3 -4.12 7.29 21.35
N LEU A 4 -2.96 7.30 22.03
CA LEU A 4 -1.85 8.23 21.77
C LEU A 4 -1.24 8.00 20.39
N PHE A 5 -1.03 6.73 20.01
CA PHE A 5 -0.46 6.38 18.70
C PHE A 5 -1.30 6.91 17.53
N TYR A 6 -2.63 6.94 17.67
CA TYR A 6 -3.52 7.52 16.66
C TYR A 6 -3.18 8.99 16.40
N TYR A 7 -3.13 9.80 17.45
CA TYR A 7 -2.84 11.23 17.32
C TYR A 7 -1.38 11.48 16.92
N GLU A 8 -0.45 10.61 17.31
CA GLU A 8 0.96 10.73 16.97
C GLU A 8 1.25 10.41 15.49
N THR A 9 0.54 9.45 14.91
CA THR A 9 0.80 8.97 13.54
C THR A 9 -0.09 9.58 12.48
N ARG A 10 -1.28 10.08 12.86
CA ARG A 10 -2.20 10.72 11.93
C ARG A 10 -1.54 11.93 11.25
N GLY A 11 -1.57 11.94 9.92
CA GLY A 11 -0.96 12.99 9.11
C GLY A 11 0.57 12.95 9.04
N LYS A 12 1.24 11.98 9.68
CA LYS A 12 2.69 11.79 9.52
C LYS A 12 3.01 11.12 8.20
N CYS A 13 4.20 11.41 7.69
CA CYS A 13 4.84 10.75 6.55
C CYS A 13 4.69 9.21 6.61
N CYS A 14 4.09 8.60 5.57
CA CYS A 14 3.88 7.14 5.49
C CYS A 14 5.19 6.38 5.67
N ARG A 15 6.30 6.89 5.13
CA ARG A 15 7.61 6.26 5.27
C ARG A 15 8.08 6.17 6.71
N LYS A 16 7.79 7.17 7.55
CA LYS A 16 8.10 7.12 8.99
C LYS A 16 7.31 6.02 9.67
N VAL A 17 6.02 5.89 9.33
CA VAL A 17 5.16 4.82 9.85
C VAL A 17 5.71 3.44 9.42
N PHE A 18 6.09 3.26 8.16
CA PHE A 18 6.67 1.99 7.69
C PHE A 18 7.95 1.59 8.43
N SER A 19 8.83 2.57 8.71
CA SER A 19 10.05 2.33 9.47
C SER A 19 9.77 1.88 10.90
N TYR A 20 8.68 2.36 11.51
CA TYR A 20 8.26 1.94 12.85
C TYR A 20 7.64 0.54 12.85
N GLU A 21 6.73 0.26 11.92
CA GLU A 21 6.03 -1.03 11.84
C GLU A 21 6.96 -2.19 11.47
N GLY A 22 7.96 -1.92 10.63
CA GLY A 22 8.97 -2.87 10.21
C GLY A 22 9.14 -2.94 8.70
N CYS A 23 10.33 -3.34 8.26
CA CYS A 23 10.70 -3.47 6.86
C CYS A 23 11.12 -4.92 6.55
N PRO A 24 10.48 -5.62 5.61
CA PRO A 24 9.43 -5.14 4.70
C PRO A 24 8.08 -4.94 5.39
N THR A 25 7.38 -3.88 5.01
CA THR A 25 6.04 -3.58 5.52
C THR A 25 5.01 -4.40 4.74
N LYS A 26 4.11 -5.08 5.46
CA LYS A 26 3.04 -5.89 4.87
C LYS A 26 1.80 -5.03 4.62
N VAL A 27 1.40 -4.92 3.36
CA VAL A 27 0.17 -4.26 2.91
C VAL A 27 -0.85 -5.34 2.57
N LEU A 28 -1.94 -5.40 3.32
CA LEU A 28 -3.07 -6.28 3.08
C LEU A 28 -3.95 -5.70 1.99
N MET A 29 -4.36 -6.53 1.03
CA MET A 29 -5.26 -6.12 -0.05
C MET A 29 -6.63 -6.76 0.14
N PHE A 30 -7.65 -5.92 0.22
CA PHE A 30 -9.04 -6.33 0.27
C PHE A 30 -9.70 -6.04 -1.08
N PRO A 31 -10.38 -7.01 -1.69
CA PRO A 31 -10.99 -6.83 -3.01
C PRO A 31 -12.04 -5.71 -2.98
N TYR A 32 -12.05 -4.87 -4.02
CA TYR A 32 -13.13 -3.91 -4.24
C TYR A 32 -14.29 -4.59 -4.97
N GLU A 33 -15.49 -4.54 -4.41
CA GLU A 33 -16.67 -5.26 -4.94
C GLU A 33 -17.09 -4.79 -6.34
N GLY A 34 -16.79 -3.54 -6.72
CA GLY A 34 -17.08 -3.02 -8.06
C GLY A 34 -16.10 -3.46 -9.14
N TRP A 35 -15.09 -4.28 -8.80
CA TRP A 35 -14.10 -4.75 -9.76
C TRP A 35 -14.62 -5.98 -10.53
N ALA A 36 -14.55 -5.92 -11.86
CA ALA A 36 -15.16 -6.93 -12.74
C ALA A 36 -14.47 -8.30 -12.75
N GLN A 37 -13.29 -8.44 -12.12
CA GLN A 37 -12.50 -9.67 -12.10
C GLN A 37 -12.36 -10.19 -10.67
N PRO A 38 -12.16 -11.51 -10.46
CA PRO A 38 -11.90 -12.07 -9.14
C PRO A 38 -10.62 -11.45 -8.55
N ALA A 39 -10.78 -10.55 -7.58
CA ALA A 39 -9.68 -9.97 -6.85
C ALA A 39 -9.28 -10.96 -5.75
N LEU A 40 -8.15 -11.65 -5.95
CA LEU A 40 -7.63 -12.61 -4.99
C LEU A 40 -7.19 -11.87 -3.72
N ILE A 41 -7.42 -12.50 -2.56
CA ILE A 41 -6.82 -12.02 -1.30
C ILE A 41 -5.31 -12.14 -1.46
N THR A 42 -4.68 -10.97 -1.55
CA THR A 42 -3.24 -10.83 -1.75
C THR A 42 -2.68 -9.93 -0.68
N TYR A 43 -1.38 -10.02 -0.47
CA TYR A 43 -0.68 -8.99 0.28
C TYR A 43 0.60 -8.63 -0.44
N TRP A 44 0.98 -7.37 -0.30
CA TRP A 44 2.22 -6.87 -0.84
C TRP A 44 3.23 -6.66 0.27
N LEU A 45 4.48 -7.03 0.01
CA LEU A 45 5.60 -6.68 0.86
C LEU A 45 6.30 -5.46 0.25
N LEU A 46 6.22 -4.34 0.94
CA LEU A 46 6.91 -3.10 0.61
C LEU A 46 8.26 -3.04 1.33
N LYS A 47 9.34 -3.15 0.58
CA LYS A 47 10.70 -2.95 1.11
C LYS A 47 11.23 -1.59 0.64
N THR A 48 11.40 -0.67 1.57
CA THR A 48 12.07 0.61 1.29
C THR A 48 13.59 0.40 1.23
N TYR A 49 14.28 1.25 0.48
CA TYR A 49 15.74 1.26 0.44
C TYR A 49 16.29 2.35 1.34
N TRP A 50 17.36 2.07 2.09
CA TRP A 50 18.00 3.09 2.91
C TRP A 50 18.60 4.23 2.06
N TRP A 51 19.17 3.89 0.88
CA TRP A 51 19.82 4.84 -0.03
C TRP A 51 18.84 5.60 -0.94
N SER A 52 17.55 5.25 -0.95
CA SER A 52 16.58 5.92 -1.82
C SER A 52 15.29 6.24 -1.11
N ARG A 53 14.94 7.54 -1.15
CA ARG A 53 13.66 8.04 -0.64
C ARG A 53 12.50 7.81 -1.60
N SER A 54 12.80 7.67 -2.89
CA SER A 54 11.82 7.63 -3.97
C SER A 54 11.66 6.26 -4.64
N LYS A 55 12.37 5.23 -4.17
CA LYS A 55 12.28 3.87 -4.73
C LYS A 55 11.98 2.84 -3.63
N CYS A 56 11.22 1.80 -3.99
CA CYS A 56 10.98 0.62 -3.16
C CYS A 56 11.00 -0.66 -4.02
N LYS A 57 11.21 -1.80 -3.37
CA LYS A 57 10.88 -3.11 -3.92
C LYS A 57 9.47 -3.48 -3.45
N ILE A 58 8.67 -3.98 -4.37
CA ILE A 58 7.35 -4.52 -4.08
C ILE A 58 7.39 -6.00 -4.42
N VAL A 59 6.88 -6.83 -3.51
CA VAL A 59 6.64 -8.25 -3.76
C VAL A 59 5.17 -8.51 -3.54
N GLU A 60 4.45 -8.81 -4.60
CA GLU A 60 3.10 -9.33 -4.52
C GLU A 60 3.14 -10.81 -4.15
N VAL A 61 2.34 -11.20 -3.16
CA VAL A 61 2.15 -12.58 -2.77
C VAL A 61 0.70 -12.98 -2.97
N THR A 62 0.49 -13.98 -3.82
CA THR A 62 -0.82 -14.52 -4.21
C THR A 62 -0.78 -16.03 -4.03
N GLY A 63 -1.27 -16.52 -2.88
CA GLY A 63 -1.11 -17.92 -2.48
C GLY A 63 0.37 -18.32 -2.48
N PRO A 64 0.79 -19.37 -3.22
CA PRO A 64 2.19 -19.78 -3.31
C PRO A 64 3.04 -18.91 -4.25
N LYS A 65 2.41 -18.12 -5.13
CA LYS A 65 3.12 -17.33 -6.16
C LYS A 65 3.62 -16.02 -5.56
N LYS A 66 4.85 -15.65 -5.94
CA LYS A 66 5.47 -14.37 -5.57
C LYS A 66 6.00 -13.67 -6.81
N THR A 67 5.54 -12.45 -7.05
CA THR A 67 5.99 -11.63 -8.19
C THR A 67 6.60 -10.35 -7.65
N SER A 68 7.76 -9.95 -8.16
CA SER A 68 8.46 -8.77 -7.64
C SER A 68 8.65 -7.69 -8.69
N THR A 69 8.61 -6.44 -8.25
CA THR A 69 8.87 -5.27 -9.09
C THR A 69 9.50 -4.14 -8.27
N LYS A 70 9.93 -3.07 -8.96
CA LYS A 70 10.39 -1.82 -8.36
C LYS A 70 9.27 -0.78 -8.48
N GLY A 71 9.00 -0.08 -7.39
CA GLY A 71 8.07 1.03 -7.33
C GLY A 71 8.79 2.36 -7.19
N LYS A 72 8.20 3.42 -7.76
CA LYS A 72 8.51 4.82 -7.48
C LYS A 72 7.56 5.32 -6.40
N MET A 73 8.12 5.83 -5.31
CA MET A 73 7.37 6.43 -4.20
C MET A 73 7.43 7.95 -4.29
N VAL A 74 6.28 8.58 -4.08
CA VAL A 74 6.12 10.03 -3.99
C VAL A 74 5.36 10.34 -2.71
N ASP A 75 6.04 10.92 -1.74
CA ASP A 75 5.44 11.44 -0.53
C ASP A 75 4.89 12.85 -0.79
N LYS A 76 3.66 13.13 -0.34
CA LYS A 76 3.01 14.44 -0.48
C LYS A 76 3.22 15.34 0.74
N GLY A 77 3.86 14.85 1.81
CA GLY A 77 4.21 15.61 3.01
C GLY A 77 3.06 15.83 4.00
N ASN A 78 1.82 15.49 3.62
CA ASN A 78 0.61 15.65 4.42
C ASN A 78 0.05 14.29 4.92
N GLY A 79 0.93 13.30 5.07
CA GLY A 79 0.55 11.94 5.45
C GLY A 79 0.00 11.09 4.30
N THR A 80 0.04 11.61 3.07
CA THR A 80 -0.30 10.86 1.86
C THR A 80 0.94 10.46 1.08
N MET A 81 0.95 9.25 0.53
CA MET A 81 2.00 8.75 -0.33
C MET A 81 1.40 8.01 -1.52
N ILE A 82 2.02 8.18 -2.69
CA ILE A 82 1.66 7.48 -3.91
C ILE A 82 2.83 6.57 -4.31
N ILE A 83 2.54 5.30 -4.55
CA ILE A 83 3.50 4.34 -5.11
C ILE A 83 3.01 3.94 -6.50
N THR A 84 3.89 4.05 -7.49
CA THR A 84 3.61 3.63 -8.88
C THR A 84 4.65 2.64 -9.35
N GLY A 85 4.27 1.73 -10.24
CA GLY A 85 5.21 0.79 -10.82
C GLY A 85 4.54 -0.12 -11.82
N ARG A 86 5.27 -1.16 -12.23
CA ARG A 86 4.84 -2.08 -13.28
C ARG A 86 5.24 -3.52 -13.01
N PHE A 87 4.31 -4.46 -13.10
CA PHE A 87 4.57 -5.90 -13.18
C PHE A 87 4.61 -6.32 -14.66
N LYS A 88 5.78 -6.72 -15.16
CA LYS A 88 6.01 -6.94 -16.60
C LYS A 88 5.19 -8.09 -17.19
N ASP A 89 4.93 -9.12 -16.39
CA ASP A 89 4.32 -10.38 -16.84
C ASP A 89 2.82 -10.45 -16.51
N SER A 90 2.13 -9.30 -16.43
CA SER A 90 0.72 -9.20 -16.08
C SER A 90 -0.08 -8.54 -17.20
N SER A 91 -1.34 -8.97 -17.40
CA SER A 91 -2.29 -8.37 -18.35
C SER A 91 -2.60 -6.90 -18.03
N SER A 92 -2.58 -6.54 -16.75
CA SER A 92 -2.73 -5.17 -16.24
C SER A 92 -1.41 -4.76 -15.59
N PRO A 93 -0.40 -4.39 -16.39
CA PRO A 93 0.97 -4.34 -15.92
C PRO A 93 1.23 -3.16 -14.99
N ASP A 94 0.53 -2.04 -15.18
CA ASP A 94 0.76 -0.82 -14.41
C ASP A 94 -0.11 -0.80 -13.14
N PHE A 95 0.44 -0.24 -12.07
CA PHE A 95 -0.30 0.00 -10.85
C PHE A 95 -0.04 1.38 -10.27
N ARG A 96 -1.02 1.87 -9.54
CA ARG A 96 -0.94 3.07 -8.71
C ARG A 96 -1.60 2.79 -7.38
N MET A 97 -0.79 2.82 -6.33
CA MET A 97 -1.22 2.65 -4.96
C MET A 97 -1.21 4.01 -4.28
N PHE A 98 -2.34 4.37 -3.69
CA PHE A 98 -2.48 5.52 -2.81
C PHE A 98 -2.51 5.03 -1.37
N LEU A 99 -1.71 5.62 -0.49
CA LEU A 99 -1.68 5.30 0.94
C LEU A 99 -1.78 6.59 1.76
N THR A 100 -2.46 6.53 2.89
CA THR A 100 -2.64 7.65 3.80
C THR A 100 -2.57 7.22 5.27
N THR A 101 -1.92 8.04 6.09
CA THR A 101 -1.97 7.95 7.56
C THR A 101 -3.12 8.75 8.16
N ASN A 102 -3.85 9.51 7.34
CA ASN A 102 -5.09 10.17 7.74
C ASN A 102 -6.25 9.18 7.77
N ILE A 103 -6.13 8.16 8.62
CA ILE A 103 -7.10 7.06 8.73
C ILE A 103 -8.31 7.48 9.57
N SER A 104 -9.42 6.79 9.36
CA SER A 104 -10.63 6.98 10.17
C SER A 104 -10.43 6.40 11.58
N HIS A 105 -11.30 6.82 12.52
CA HIS A 105 -11.28 6.24 13.87
C HIS A 105 -11.65 4.75 13.85
N GLY A 106 -12.57 4.32 12.98
CA GLY A 106 -12.96 2.92 12.83
C GLY A 106 -11.80 2.05 12.33
N ASP A 107 -11.08 2.50 11.31
CA ASP A 107 -9.90 1.79 10.80
C ASP A 107 -8.81 1.65 11.88
N PHE A 108 -8.65 2.70 12.68
CA PHE A 108 -7.72 2.68 13.80
C PHE A 108 -8.11 1.67 14.88
N GLN A 109 -9.39 1.58 15.22
CA GLN A 109 -9.91 0.59 16.18
C GLN A 109 -9.74 -0.84 15.66
N MET A 110 -9.83 -1.05 14.35
CA MET A 110 -9.51 -2.33 13.70
C MET A 110 -7.99 -2.65 13.67
N GLY A 111 -7.15 -1.76 14.20
CA GLY A 111 -5.71 -1.97 14.33
C GLY A 111 -4.88 -1.50 13.14
N TYR A 112 -5.46 -0.76 12.19
CA TYR A 112 -4.72 -0.20 11.06
C TYR A 112 -4.00 1.10 11.43
N CYS A 113 -2.86 1.37 10.79
CA CYS A 113 -2.14 2.65 10.86
C CYS A 113 -2.05 3.37 9.52
N VAL A 114 -2.27 2.66 8.43
CA VAL A 114 -2.29 3.21 7.08
C VAL A 114 -3.40 2.53 6.31
N THR A 115 -4.20 3.32 5.60
CA THR A 115 -5.22 2.84 4.68
C THR A 115 -4.98 3.42 3.29
N GLY A 116 -5.70 2.92 2.29
CA GLY A 116 -5.48 3.33 0.93
C GLY A 116 -6.19 2.49 -0.12
N THR A 117 -5.82 2.73 -1.37
CA THR A 117 -6.41 2.10 -2.54
C THR A 117 -5.33 1.64 -3.51
N LEU A 118 -5.65 0.60 -4.26
CA LEU A 118 -4.83 0.08 -5.34
C LEU A 118 -5.60 0.11 -6.65
N GLU A 119 -5.08 0.90 -7.58
CA GLU A 119 -5.48 0.92 -8.97
C GLU A 119 -4.54 0.04 -9.80
N ARG A 120 -5.10 -0.76 -10.72
CA ARG A 120 -4.35 -1.56 -11.69
C ARG A 120 -4.90 -1.34 -13.09
N GLY A 121 -4.06 -1.52 -14.11
CA GLY A 121 -4.47 -1.39 -15.51
C GLY A 121 -3.30 -1.20 -16.46
N ASP A 122 -3.57 -0.63 -17.62
CA ASP A 122 -2.55 -0.13 -18.54
C ASP A 122 -2.58 1.40 -18.55
N LYS A 123 -1.49 2.01 -18.08
CA LYS A 123 -1.41 3.48 -18.02
C LYS A 123 -1.41 4.10 -19.43
N ARG A 124 -0.91 3.39 -20.44
CA ARG A 124 -0.85 3.90 -21.83
C ARG A 124 -2.23 4.03 -22.44
N LYS A 125 -3.17 3.18 -22.02
CA LYS A 125 -4.57 3.19 -22.44
C LYS A 125 -5.47 4.02 -21.50
N SER A 126 -4.89 4.61 -20.44
CA SER A 126 -5.64 5.30 -19.39
C SER A 126 -6.67 4.42 -18.66
N GLU A 127 -6.37 3.14 -18.50
CA GLU A 127 -7.29 2.11 -17.97
C GLU A 127 -7.00 1.76 -16.51
N LEU A 128 -6.46 2.68 -15.70
CA LEU A 128 -6.27 2.41 -14.28
C LEU A 128 -7.62 2.39 -13.58
N GLN A 129 -7.97 1.24 -12.99
CA GLN A 129 -9.23 1.04 -12.28
C GLN A 129 -8.96 0.58 -10.85
N LEU A 130 -9.83 0.99 -9.93
CA LEU A 130 -9.78 0.57 -8.53
C LEU A 130 -10.03 -0.94 -8.44
N THR A 131 -9.10 -1.66 -7.81
CA THR A 131 -9.18 -3.11 -7.68
C THR A 131 -9.21 -3.58 -6.23
N HIS A 132 -8.49 -2.89 -5.34
CA HIS A 132 -8.38 -3.28 -3.93
C HIS A 132 -8.31 -2.06 -3.02
N TYR A 133 -8.77 -2.24 -1.78
CA TYR A 133 -8.37 -1.42 -0.64
C TYR A 133 -7.08 -1.95 -0.03
N SER A 134 -6.19 -1.05 0.38
CA SER A 134 -4.85 -1.38 0.87
C SER A 134 -4.71 -0.96 2.33
N MET A 135 -4.44 -1.92 3.22
CA MET A 135 -4.37 -1.67 4.67
C MET A 135 -3.05 -2.14 5.26
N ILE A 136 -2.50 -1.39 6.22
CA ILE A 136 -1.32 -1.78 6.99
C ILE A 136 -1.69 -1.85 8.46
N LYS A 137 -1.44 -3.01 9.07
CA LYS A 137 -1.64 -3.23 10.50
C LYS A 137 -0.52 -2.63 11.32
N ARG A 138 -0.88 -2.17 12.50
CA ARG A 138 0.03 -1.78 13.56
C ARG A 138 0.72 -3.00 14.16
N LYS A 139 1.97 -2.84 14.57
CA LYS A 139 2.76 -3.85 15.25
C LYS A 139 2.13 -4.13 16.60
N GLY A 140 1.90 -5.42 16.88
CA GLY A 140 1.21 -5.86 18.10
C GLY A 140 -0.32 -5.93 18.00
N TYR A 141 -0.90 -5.80 16.79
CA TYR A 141 -2.33 -5.98 16.46
C TYR A 141 -2.53 -7.02 15.34
#